data_AF-A0A959TP65-F1
#
_entry.id   AF-A0A959TP65-F1
#
_cell.length_a   1.000
_cell.length_b   1.000
_cell.length_c   1.000
_cell.angle_alpha   90.00
_cell.angle_beta   90.00
_cell.angle_gamma   90.00
#
_symmetry.space_group_name_H-M   'P 1'
#
loop_
_entity.id
_entity.type
_entity.pdbx_description
1 polymer ?
#
loop_
_entity_poly.entity_id
_entity_poly.type
_entity_poly.pdbx_seq_one_letter_code
_entity_poly.pdbx_strand_id
1 'polypeptide(L)'
;RTFYARGQTGQQLLLGAYSALNRQVGKGKVKMYSRHEMLDVVLVDGKARGIIARDLVTGEIERHGAHAVLLCTGGYGNVFFLSTNAMGSNVTAAWKAHKRGAFMANPCYTQIHPTCIPVSGEHQSKLTLMSESLRNDGRIWVPKKQEDAEAIRAGRKKGVDIPEEDRDYYLERRYPSFGNLVPRDVASRAAKERCDAGFGVNKTGEAVYLDFSSAIERYGKVEANVRKLENASKEEVIRLGKEVVSAKYGNLFDMYANIAGENPYEQPMKIYPAVHYTMGGLWVDYNLQTTVPGLYALGEANFSDHGANRLGASALMQGLADGYFVIPYTVGDYLADDIRTGPIDTDRQEFADAERNVRERLTNLVSIQGRTPVDEFHKRLGKVMWDKCGMARNAEGLKQAIQEIRQIREEFWKDVRVTGTAEGFNQELEKAGRVADFLELGELMCKDALDRNESCGGHFREEFQTEDGEALRDDDQYTYAAAWEWTGDPGQSNLHKEDLDFQFVKPTQRSYK
;
A
#
# COMPACT_ATOMS: atom_id res chain seq x y z
N ARG A 1 -0.58 -21.67 -10.24
CA ARG A 1 0.01 -21.94 -8.92
C ARG A 1 0.96 -20.79 -8.59
N THR A 2 0.79 -20.13 -7.45
CA THR A 2 1.72 -19.08 -7.00
C THR A 2 3.00 -19.73 -6.49
N PHE A 3 4.16 -19.28 -6.97
CA PHE A 3 5.47 -19.73 -6.45
C PHE A 3 5.77 -19.03 -5.12
N TYR A 4 6.30 -19.75 -4.13
CA TYR A 4 6.57 -19.20 -2.80
C TYR A 4 7.78 -19.85 -2.14
N ALA A 5 8.42 -19.10 -1.23
CA ALA A 5 9.47 -19.58 -0.36
C ALA A 5 9.01 -19.41 1.10
N ARG A 6 8.22 -20.38 1.60
CA ARG A 6 7.48 -20.27 2.88
C ARG A 6 6.77 -18.91 2.97
N GLY A 7 6.77 -18.27 4.14
CA GLY A 7 6.32 -16.88 4.34
C GLY A 7 7.38 -15.80 4.04
N GLN A 8 8.42 -16.10 3.26
CA GLN A 8 9.61 -15.24 3.06
C GLN A 8 9.91 -14.94 1.58
N THR A 9 8.99 -15.19 0.66
CA THR A 9 9.21 -14.99 -0.80
C THR A 9 9.80 -13.62 -1.13
N GLY A 10 9.23 -12.52 -0.60
CA GLY A 10 9.72 -11.17 -0.85
C GLY A 10 11.16 -10.95 -0.36
N GLN A 11 11.53 -11.52 0.80
CA GLN A 11 12.89 -11.45 1.32
C GLN A 11 13.88 -12.18 0.40
N GLN A 12 13.53 -13.38 -0.08
CA GLN A 12 14.40 -14.16 -0.96
C GLN A 12 14.60 -13.46 -2.32
N LEU A 13 13.53 -12.90 -2.89
CA LEU A 13 13.62 -12.12 -4.12
C LEU A 13 14.48 -10.87 -3.94
N LEU A 14 14.30 -10.14 -2.83
CA LEU A 14 15.09 -8.95 -2.51
C LEU A 14 16.58 -9.28 -2.36
N LEU A 15 16.92 -10.36 -1.65
CA LEU A 15 18.30 -10.80 -1.52
C LEU A 15 18.91 -11.16 -2.89
N GLY A 16 18.17 -11.87 -3.74
CA GLY A 16 18.61 -12.20 -5.09
C GLY A 16 18.86 -10.95 -5.95
N ALA A 17 17.90 -10.02 -5.98
CA ALA A 17 18.03 -8.75 -6.70
C ALA A 17 19.19 -7.90 -6.17
N TYR A 18 19.34 -7.81 -4.85
CA TYR A 18 20.41 -7.06 -4.20
C TYR A 18 21.79 -7.67 -4.48
N SER A 19 21.93 -9.00 -4.45
CA SER A 19 23.16 -9.68 -4.85
C SER A 19 23.52 -9.39 -6.31
N ALA A 20 22.53 -9.39 -7.22
CA ALA A 20 22.75 -9.05 -8.62
C ALA A 20 23.18 -7.58 -8.80
N LEU A 21 22.55 -6.65 -8.08
CA LEU A 21 22.92 -5.23 -8.06
C LEU A 21 24.37 -5.05 -7.58
N ASN A 22 24.74 -5.62 -6.43
CA ASN A 22 26.09 -5.53 -5.88
C ASN A 22 27.14 -6.08 -6.85
N ARG A 23 26.82 -7.14 -7.60
CA ARG A 23 27.70 -7.65 -8.65
C ARG A 23 27.93 -6.60 -9.75
N GLN A 24 26.92 -5.82 -10.15
CA GLN A 24 27.09 -4.76 -11.14
C GLN A 24 27.85 -3.55 -10.58
N VAL A 25 27.67 -3.24 -9.29
CA VAL A 25 28.48 -2.25 -8.57
C VAL A 25 29.96 -2.66 -8.59
N GLY A 26 30.27 -3.90 -8.21
CA GLY A 26 31.65 -4.43 -8.23
C GLY A 26 32.28 -4.48 -9.62
N LYS A 27 31.47 -4.49 -10.69
CA LYS A 27 31.92 -4.39 -12.09
C LYS A 27 32.07 -2.95 -12.59
N GLY A 28 31.77 -1.95 -11.76
CA GLY A 28 31.78 -0.54 -12.15
C GLY A 28 30.68 -0.15 -13.14
N LYS A 29 29.63 -0.98 -13.29
CA LYS A 29 28.50 -0.71 -14.18
C LYS A 29 27.37 0.07 -13.52
N VAL A 30 27.33 0.06 -12.19
CA VAL A 30 26.36 0.82 -11.39
C VAL A 30 27.13 1.62 -10.35
N LYS A 31 26.83 2.92 -10.27
CA LYS A 31 27.24 3.77 -9.15
C LYS A 31 26.05 3.86 -8.19
N MET A 32 26.23 3.39 -6.96
CA MET A 32 25.18 3.40 -5.94
C MET A 32 25.32 4.62 -5.04
N TYR A 33 24.24 5.40 -4.92
CA TYR A 33 24.11 6.52 -4.00
C TYR A 33 23.14 6.12 -2.88
N SER A 34 23.69 5.61 -1.78
CA SER A 34 22.88 5.23 -0.61
C SER A 34 22.57 6.45 0.25
N ARG A 35 21.43 6.46 0.95
CA ARG A 35 20.98 7.60 1.78
C ARG A 35 20.87 8.90 0.98
N HIS A 36 20.33 8.81 -0.24
CA HIS A 36 20.00 9.95 -1.08
C HIS A 36 18.50 9.97 -1.34
N GLU A 37 17.89 11.15 -1.31
CA GLU A 37 16.47 11.35 -1.64
C GLU A 37 16.36 12.28 -2.84
N MET A 38 15.62 11.85 -3.86
CA MET A 38 15.29 12.69 -5.01
C MET A 38 14.28 13.76 -4.58
N LEU A 39 14.61 15.03 -4.85
CA LEU A 39 13.78 16.19 -4.50
C LEU A 39 13.18 16.90 -5.72
N ASP A 40 13.67 16.63 -6.93
CA ASP A 40 13.05 17.10 -8.18
C ASP A 40 13.52 16.31 -9.42
N VAL A 41 12.72 16.36 -10.50
CA VAL A 41 13.14 15.96 -11.86
C VAL A 41 13.55 17.23 -12.62
N VAL A 42 14.66 17.18 -13.34
CA VAL A 42 15.10 18.28 -14.20
C VAL A 42 14.68 18.01 -15.64
N LEU A 43 13.91 18.94 -16.20
CA LEU A 43 13.53 18.91 -17.61
C LEU A 43 14.41 19.86 -18.40
N VAL A 44 14.91 19.41 -19.55
CA VAL A 44 15.62 20.24 -20.53
C VAL A 44 15.03 19.91 -21.89
N ASP A 45 14.62 20.95 -22.62
CA ASP A 45 13.93 20.83 -23.92
C ASP A 45 12.70 19.89 -23.85
N GLY A 46 11.96 19.93 -22.74
CA GLY A 46 10.77 19.11 -22.50
C GLY A 46 11.03 17.64 -22.17
N LYS A 47 12.30 17.20 -22.10
CA LYS A 47 12.69 15.83 -21.74
C LYS A 47 13.23 15.77 -20.31
N ALA A 48 12.96 14.68 -19.59
CA ALA A 48 13.65 14.43 -18.34
C ALA A 48 15.13 14.15 -18.60
N ARG A 49 16.00 15.02 -18.07
CA ARG A 49 17.45 15.00 -18.29
C ARG A 49 18.26 14.85 -17.02
N GLY A 50 17.61 14.62 -15.89
CA GLY A 50 18.30 14.44 -14.63
C GLY A 50 17.40 14.62 -13.42
N ILE A 51 18.02 14.67 -12.26
CA ILE A 51 17.37 14.88 -10.98
C ILE A 51 18.17 15.84 -10.11
N ILE A 52 17.47 16.43 -9.14
CA ILE A 52 18.08 17.02 -7.95
C ILE A 52 17.89 16.05 -6.80
N ALA A 53 18.98 15.73 -6.10
CA ALA A 53 18.96 14.84 -4.94
C ALA A 53 19.58 15.51 -3.72
N ARG A 54 19.20 15.05 -2.53
CA ARG A 54 19.82 15.42 -1.26
C ARG A 54 20.52 14.23 -0.66
N ASP A 55 21.79 14.36 -0.31
CA ASP A 55 22.47 13.42 0.59
C ASP A 55 21.87 13.61 1.99
N LEU A 56 21.25 12.56 2.52
CA LEU A 56 20.52 12.61 3.79
C LEU A 56 21.46 12.64 5.02
N VAL A 57 22.75 12.40 4.85
CA VAL A 57 23.77 12.46 5.90
C VAL A 57 24.40 13.85 5.95
N THR A 58 24.86 14.36 4.81
CA THR A 58 25.57 15.65 4.73
C THR A 58 24.62 16.83 4.53
N GLY A 59 23.41 16.58 4.03
CA GLY A 59 22.45 17.61 3.62
C GLY A 59 22.82 18.31 2.31
N GLU A 60 23.88 17.87 1.62
CA GLU A 60 24.30 18.43 0.33
C GLU A 60 23.23 18.20 -0.73
N ILE A 61 23.03 19.22 -1.59
CA ILE A 61 22.13 19.12 -2.73
C ILE A 61 22.98 18.89 -3.98
N GLU A 62 22.71 17.78 -4.64
CA GLU A 62 23.46 17.29 -5.79
C GLU A 62 22.63 17.36 -7.07
N ARG A 63 23.31 17.65 -8.19
CA ARG A 63 22.76 17.60 -9.54
C ARG A 63 23.24 16.32 -10.21
N HIS A 64 22.31 15.56 -10.78
CA HIS A 64 22.65 14.37 -11.55
C HIS A 64 22.04 14.45 -12.95
N GLY A 65 22.89 14.61 -13.97
CA GLY A 65 22.49 14.54 -15.38
C GLY A 65 22.38 13.10 -15.87
N ALA A 66 21.34 12.80 -16.66
CA ALA A 66 21.08 11.49 -17.23
C ALA A 66 20.28 11.57 -18.54
N HIS A 67 20.52 10.63 -19.46
CA HIS A 67 19.72 10.52 -20.69
C HIS A 67 18.30 10.01 -20.46
N ALA A 68 18.10 9.25 -19.37
CA ALA A 68 16.80 8.75 -18.93
C ALA A 68 16.76 8.67 -17.40
N VAL A 69 15.57 8.87 -16.83
CA VAL A 69 15.30 8.78 -15.38
C VAL A 69 14.24 7.69 -15.18
N LEU A 70 14.54 6.70 -14.32
CA LEU A 70 13.64 5.58 -14.02
C LEU A 70 13.23 5.64 -12.54
N LEU A 71 11.94 5.81 -12.27
CA LEU A 71 11.38 5.87 -10.93
C LEU A 71 10.85 4.50 -10.49
N CYS A 72 11.58 3.86 -9.58
CA CYS A 72 11.21 2.57 -8.97
C CYS A 72 10.93 2.74 -7.47
N THR A 73 10.17 3.78 -7.11
CA THR A 73 10.13 4.35 -5.74
C THR A 73 9.06 3.76 -4.82
N GLY A 74 8.30 2.79 -5.31
CA GLY A 74 7.23 2.13 -4.55
C GLY A 74 5.95 2.97 -4.44
N GLY A 75 4.99 2.46 -3.67
CA GLY A 75 3.67 3.07 -3.52
C GLY A 75 3.54 4.13 -2.44
N TYR A 76 2.37 4.76 -2.41
CA TYR A 76 2.04 5.92 -1.57
C TYR A 76 1.13 5.60 -0.37
N GLY A 77 1.08 4.35 0.07
CA GLY A 77 0.18 3.89 1.15
C GLY A 77 0.33 4.62 2.49
N ASN A 78 1.46 5.28 2.75
CA ASN A 78 1.65 6.06 3.98
C ASN A 78 0.87 7.38 4.00
N VAL A 79 0.16 7.77 2.94
CA VAL A 79 -0.85 8.84 3.01
C VAL A 79 -1.91 8.59 4.08
N PHE A 80 -2.18 7.31 4.40
CA PHE A 80 -3.09 6.88 5.48
C PHE A 80 -2.46 6.89 6.88
N PHE A 81 -1.17 7.22 7.00
CA PHE A 81 -0.34 7.04 8.20
C PHE A 81 -0.25 5.57 8.66
N LEU A 82 -1.35 4.99 9.16
CA LEU A 82 -1.46 3.58 9.52
C LEU A 82 -1.70 2.72 8.28
N SER A 83 -0.61 2.20 7.73
CA SER A 83 -0.63 1.21 6.65
C SER A 83 0.31 0.04 6.94
N THR A 84 0.28 -0.99 6.10
CA THR A 84 1.28 -2.06 6.19
C THR A 84 2.65 -1.69 5.61
N ASN A 85 2.75 -0.54 4.93
CA ASN A 85 3.95 -0.13 4.22
C ASN A 85 5.08 0.17 5.20
N ALA A 86 6.32 0.19 4.71
CA ALA A 86 7.44 0.68 5.52
C ALA A 86 7.30 2.20 5.70
N MET A 87 7.74 2.77 6.82
CA MET A 87 7.64 4.23 7.04
C MET A 87 8.36 5.07 5.99
N GLY A 88 9.38 4.48 5.33
CA GLY A 88 10.07 5.12 4.22
C GLY A 88 9.31 5.10 2.88
N SER A 89 8.25 4.29 2.73
CA SER A 89 7.42 4.27 1.52
C SER A 89 6.69 5.60 1.39
N ASN A 90 7.00 6.38 0.36
CA ASN A 90 6.44 7.71 0.21
C ASN A 90 6.28 8.08 -1.26
N VAL A 91 5.47 9.10 -1.51
CA VAL A 91 5.12 9.53 -2.87
C VAL A 91 6.09 10.55 -3.45
N THR A 92 7.08 11.04 -2.69
CA THR A 92 7.82 12.26 -3.01
C THR A 92 8.36 12.25 -4.44
N ALA A 93 9.13 11.24 -4.85
CA ALA A 93 9.68 11.19 -6.21
C ALA A 93 8.61 11.20 -7.31
N ALA A 94 7.56 10.36 -7.16
CA ALA A 94 6.43 10.32 -8.08
C ALA A 94 5.66 11.65 -8.10
N TRP A 95 5.52 12.31 -6.95
CA TRP A 95 4.85 13.59 -6.84
C TRP A 95 5.66 14.73 -7.48
N LYS A 96 7.00 14.72 -7.35
CA LYS A 96 7.86 15.67 -8.06
C LYS A 96 7.77 15.48 -9.56
N ALA A 97 7.81 14.24 -10.03
CA ALA A 97 7.55 13.92 -11.43
C ALA A 97 6.18 14.42 -11.88
N HIS A 98 5.14 14.25 -11.06
CA HIS A 98 3.79 14.73 -11.36
C HIS A 98 3.75 16.24 -11.55
N LYS A 99 4.40 16.99 -10.66
CA LYS A 99 4.55 18.45 -10.78
C LYS A 99 5.37 18.91 -11.99
N ARG A 100 6.14 17.99 -12.59
CA ARG A 100 6.93 18.19 -13.81
C ARG A 100 6.21 17.66 -15.06
N GLY A 101 4.92 17.36 -14.98
CA GLY A 101 4.09 17.01 -16.13
C GLY A 101 3.80 15.53 -16.30
N ALA A 102 4.34 14.65 -15.45
CA ALA A 102 3.91 13.26 -15.42
C ALA A 102 2.46 13.18 -14.91
N PHE A 103 1.59 12.39 -15.51
CA PHE A 103 0.21 12.27 -14.98
C PHE A 103 0.16 11.30 -13.79
N MET A 104 -0.72 11.57 -12.83
CA MET A 104 -0.99 10.69 -11.69
C MET A 104 -2.26 9.89 -11.97
N ALA A 105 -2.12 8.58 -12.17
CA ALA A 105 -3.20 7.71 -12.57
C ALA A 105 -3.88 6.99 -11.39
N ASN A 106 -5.21 6.97 -11.41
CA ASN A 106 -6.10 6.29 -10.46
C ASN A 106 -5.67 6.42 -8.98
N PRO A 107 -5.32 7.61 -8.47
CA PRO A 107 -4.73 7.76 -7.14
C PRO A 107 -5.64 7.19 -6.03
N CYS A 108 -6.96 7.15 -6.22
CA CYS A 108 -7.88 6.61 -5.24
C CYS A 108 -7.96 5.06 -5.20
N TYR A 109 -7.35 4.35 -6.15
CA TYR A 109 -7.33 2.89 -6.17
C TYR A 109 -6.26 2.35 -5.23
N THR A 110 -6.69 2.04 -4.01
CA THR A 110 -5.84 1.46 -2.96
C THR A 110 -6.41 0.12 -2.51
N GLN A 111 -5.54 -0.87 -2.32
CA GLN A 111 -5.93 -2.19 -1.86
C GLN A 111 -5.81 -2.29 -0.35
N ILE A 112 -6.83 -2.89 0.24
CA ILE A 112 -6.87 -3.25 1.65
C ILE A 112 -6.53 -4.74 1.78
N HIS A 113 -5.68 -5.06 2.75
CA HIS A 113 -5.38 -6.44 3.13
C HIS A 113 -6.25 -6.84 4.31
N PRO A 114 -6.90 -8.02 4.31
CA PRO A 114 -7.88 -8.39 5.33
C PRO A 114 -7.28 -8.85 6.66
N THR A 115 -6.03 -9.34 6.66
CA THR A 115 -5.41 -9.99 7.82
C THR A 115 -4.21 -9.21 8.34
N CYS A 116 -4.42 -8.03 8.92
CA CYS A 116 -3.35 -7.28 9.60
C CYS A 116 -3.55 -7.36 11.12
N ILE A 117 -2.46 -7.25 11.89
CA ILE A 117 -2.57 -7.10 13.35
C ILE A 117 -3.29 -5.76 13.62
N PRO A 118 -4.37 -5.75 14.41
CA PRO A 118 -5.19 -4.56 14.61
C PRO A 118 -4.44 -3.45 15.34
N VAL A 119 -4.99 -2.24 15.29
CA VAL A 119 -4.48 -1.11 16.04
C VAL A 119 -4.54 -1.43 17.54
N SER A 120 -3.41 -1.23 18.24
CA SER A 120 -3.28 -1.44 19.69
C SER A 120 -3.21 -0.11 20.46
N GLY A 121 -2.86 1.00 19.80
CA GLY A 121 -2.87 2.34 20.40
C GLY A 121 -2.17 3.41 19.57
N GLU A 122 -2.18 4.66 20.07
CA GLU A 122 -1.72 5.87 19.37
C GLU A 122 -0.20 5.98 19.16
N HIS A 123 0.57 5.07 19.76
CA HIS A 123 2.03 4.99 19.65
C HIS A 123 2.49 4.16 18.43
N GLN A 124 1.56 3.46 17.76
CA GLN A 124 1.89 2.68 16.57
C GLN A 124 2.24 3.60 15.40
N SER A 125 3.34 3.27 14.72
CA SER A 125 3.77 3.95 13.49
C SER A 125 3.28 3.25 12.24
N LYS A 126 3.00 1.93 12.30
CA LYS A 126 2.52 1.13 11.16
C LYS A 126 1.72 -0.08 11.63
N LEU A 127 1.05 -0.74 10.68
CA LEU A 127 0.35 -1.99 10.89
C LEU A 127 1.17 -3.17 10.36
N THR A 128 1.11 -4.31 11.06
CA THR A 128 1.85 -5.52 10.66
C THR A 128 0.94 -6.43 9.85
N LEU A 129 1.38 -6.74 8.64
CA LEU A 129 0.73 -7.70 7.75
C LEU A 129 0.90 -9.12 8.29
N MET A 130 -0.21 -9.86 8.40
CA MET A 130 -0.19 -11.32 8.48
C MET A 130 -0.49 -11.89 7.09
N SER A 131 0.35 -12.80 6.59
CA SER A 131 0.25 -13.31 5.21
C SER A 131 -1.15 -13.86 4.89
N GLU A 132 -1.67 -13.53 3.71
CA GLU A 132 -2.91 -14.10 3.17
C GLU A 132 -2.89 -15.63 3.14
N SER A 133 -1.72 -16.26 3.03
CA SER A 133 -1.58 -17.72 3.08
C SER A 133 -2.14 -18.36 4.35
N LEU A 134 -2.33 -17.58 5.41
CA LEU A 134 -2.96 -18.05 6.65
C LEU A 134 -4.45 -18.36 6.44
N ARG A 135 -5.16 -17.65 5.54
CA ARG A 135 -6.58 -17.91 5.25
C ARG A 135 -6.83 -19.23 4.51
N ASN A 136 -5.79 -19.82 3.92
CA ASN A 136 -5.89 -21.13 3.27
C ASN A 136 -6.28 -22.24 4.26
N ASP A 137 -5.81 -22.11 5.50
CA ASP A 137 -5.99 -23.12 6.55
C ASP A 137 -6.77 -22.58 7.75
N GLY A 138 -6.59 -21.31 8.10
CA GLY A 138 -7.26 -20.65 9.20
C GLY A 138 -8.70 -20.25 8.84
N ARG A 139 -9.60 -20.39 9.82
CA ARG A 139 -11.00 -20.01 9.71
C ARG A 139 -11.24 -18.67 10.38
N ILE A 140 -12.02 -17.79 9.74
CA ILE A 140 -12.27 -16.44 10.24
C ILE A 140 -13.67 -16.36 10.85
N TRP A 141 -13.78 -15.79 12.06
CA TRP A 141 -15.06 -15.71 12.75
C TRP A 141 -15.16 -14.53 13.74
N VAL A 142 -16.40 -14.23 14.12
CA VAL A 142 -16.75 -13.36 15.27
C VAL A 142 -17.76 -14.10 16.16
N PRO A 143 -17.93 -13.74 17.44
CA PRO A 143 -19.01 -14.30 18.26
C PRO A 143 -20.38 -14.07 17.61
N LYS A 144 -21.29 -15.04 17.72
CA LYS A 144 -22.69 -14.88 17.26
C LYS A 144 -23.49 -13.89 18.13
N LYS A 145 -23.10 -13.75 19.39
CA LYS A 145 -23.76 -12.92 20.41
C LYS A 145 -22.92 -11.66 20.68
N GLN A 146 -23.56 -10.49 20.74
CA GLN A 146 -22.84 -9.24 21.02
C GLN A 146 -22.32 -9.21 22.47
N GLU A 147 -23.03 -9.85 23.40
CA GLU A 147 -22.65 -9.97 24.80
C GLU A 147 -21.31 -10.69 24.98
N ASP A 148 -21.04 -11.68 24.12
CA ASP A 148 -19.75 -12.38 24.12
C ASP A 148 -18.64 -11.48 23.57
N ALA A 149 -18.91 -10.72 22.51
CA ALA A 149 -17.97 -9.73 22.01
C ALA A 149 -17.65 -8.68 23.09
N GLU A 150 -18.65 -8.14 23.77
CA GLU A 150 -18.49 -7.22 24.91
C GLU A 150 -17.70 -7.84 26.07
N ALA A 151 -17.99 -9.09 26.43
CA ALA A 151 -17.27 -9.79 27.48
C ALA A 151 -15.78 -9.98 27.11
N ILE A 152 -15.48 -10.26 25.85
CA ILE A 152 -14.10 -10.33 25.35
C ILE A 152 -13.43 -8.96 25.39
N ARG A 153 -14.10 -7.91 24.92
CA ARG A 153 -13.57 -6.52 24.97
C ARG A 153 -13.27 -6.06 26.40
N ALA A 154 -14.09 -6.49 27.36
CA ALA A 154 -13.92 -6.23 28.79
C ALA A 154 -12.89 -7.16 29.47
N GLY A 155 -12.27 -8.11 28.75
CA GLY A 155 -11.31 -9.06 29.31
C GLY A 155 -11.92 -10.14 30.21
N ARG A 156 -13.23 -10.31 30.20
CA ARG A 156 -13.97 -11.32 31.00
C ARG A 156 -14.02 -12.69 30.33
N LYS A 157 -13.85 -12.75 29.01
CA LYS A 157 -13.75 -13.97 28.20
C LYS A 157 -12.59 -13.86 27.21
N LYS A 158 -12.09 -15.00 26.75
CA LYS A 158 -11.14 -15.13 25.63
C LYS A 158 -11.83 -15.81 24.45
N GLY A 159 -11.24 -15.69 23.26
CA GLY A 159 -11.78 -16.33 22.05
C GLY A 159 -11.90 -17.85 22.17
N VAL A 160 -11.00 -18.50 22.92
CA VAL A 160 -11.07 -19.95 23.18
C VAL A 160 -12.23 -20.36 24.08
N ASP A 161 -12.80 -19.43 24.84
CA ASP A 161 -13.94 -19.70 25.74
C ASP A 161 -15.27 -19.71 24.97
N ILE A 162 -15.27 -19.35 23.68
CA ILE A 162 -16.46 -19.36 22.82
C ILE A 162 -16.59 -20.73 22.14
N PRO A 163 -17.65 -21.50 22.44
CA PRO A 163 -17.94 -22.79 21.79
C PRO A 163 -18.09 -22.65 20.28
N GLU A 164 -17.79 -23.70 19.50
CA GLU A 164 -17.83 -23.62 18.03
C GLU A 164 -19.22 -23.26 17.49
N GLU A 165 -20.28 -23.74 18.13
CA GLU A 165 -21.68 -23.44 17.79
C GLU A 165 -22.04 -21.96 17.99
N ASP A 166 -21.29 -21.22 18.81
CA ASP A 166 -21.49 -19.80 19.11
C ASP A 166 -20.56 -18.89 18.26
N ARG A 167 -19.86 -19.46 17.26
CA ARG A 167 -18.99 -18.71 16.32
C ARG A 167 -19.69 -18.47 14.99
N ASP A 168 -19.72 -17.23 14.52
CA ASP A 168 -20.17 -16.87 13.17
C ASP A 168 -18.98 -16.86 12.22
N TYR A 169 -18.81 -17.95 11.45
CA TYR A 169 -17.90 -18.03 10.32
C TYR A 169 -18.48 -17.25 9.12
N TYR A 170 -18.58 -15.93 9.28
CA TYR A 170 -19.38 -15.06 8.41
C TYR A 170 -18.99 -15.13 6.92
N LEU A 171 -17.72 -15.36 6.59
CA LEU A 171 -17.27 -15.54 5.20
C LEU A 171 -17.76 -16.87 4.61
N GLU A 172 -17.67 -17.96 5.39
CA GLU A 172 -18.16 -19.29 4.99
C GLU A 172 -19.69 -19.29 4.84
N ARG A 173 -20.40 -18.55 5.70
CA ARG A 173 -21.85 -18.36 5.63
C ARG A 173 -22.28 -17.53 4.42
N ARG A 174 -21.59 -16.41 4.14
CA ARG A 174 -21.94 -15.50 3.04
C ARG A 174 -21.51 -16.01 1.67
N TYR A 175 -20.38 -16.72 1.59
CA TYR A 175 -19.77 -17.17 0.34
C TYR A 175 -19.40 -18.67 0.41
N PRO A 176 -20.37 -19.60 0.43
CA PRO A 176 -20.09 -21.03 0.67
C PRO A 176 -19.07 -21.66 -0.29
N SER A 177 -19.04 -21.18 -1.54
CA SER A 177 -18.13 -21.66 -2.58
C SER A 177 -16.67 -21.27 -2.37
N PHE A 178 -16.42 -20.13 -1.70
CA PHE A 178 -15.07 -19.56 -1.51
C PHE A 178 -14.60 -19.58 -0.06
N GLY A 179 -15.51 -19.40 0.90
CA GLY A 179 -15.25 -19.27 2.32
C GLY A 179 -14.19 -18.21 2.61
N ASN A 180 -13.14 -18.59 3.34
CA ASN A 180 -12.07 -17.67 3.70
C ASN A 180 -11.17 -17.26 2.52
N LEU A 181 -11.38 -17.80 1.31
CA LEU A 181 -10.62 -17.51 0.09
C LEU A 181 -11.29 -16.51 -0.85
N VAL A 182 -12.35 -15.84 -0.39
CA VAL A 182 -12.89 -14.67 -1.12
C VAL A 182 -11.80 -13.61 -1.36
N PRO A 183 -11.99 -12.75 -2.38
CA PRO A 183 -11.07 -11.64 -2.64
C PRO A 183 -10.85 -10.76 -1.41
N ARG A 184 -9.70 -10.08 -1.41
CA ARG A 184 -9.27 -9.22 -0.31
C ARG A 184 -10.28 -8.14 0.02
N ASP A 185 -10.82 -7.47 -1.00
CA ASP A 185 -11.78 -6.38 -0.82
C ASP A 185 -13.08 -6.88 -0.17
N VAL A 186 -13.59 -8.05 -0.59
CA VAL A 186 -14.77 -8.72 0.01
C VAL A 186 -14.51 -9.13 1.46
N ALA A 187 -13.38 -9.81 1.73
CA ALA A 187 -13.00 -10.21 3.09
C ALA A 187 -12.85 -9.00 4.02
N SER A 188 -12.21 -7.93 3.54
CA SER A 188 -12.00 -6.70 4.28
C SER A 188 -13.31 -5.99 4.60
N ARG A 189 -14.20 -5.79 3.62
CA ARG A 189 -15.52 -5.17 3.84
C ARG A 189 -16.36 -5.98 4.82
N ALA A 190 -16.39 -7.30 4.67
CA ALA A 190 -17.14 -8.17 5.56
C ALA A 190 -16.62 -8.12 7.01
N ALA A 191 -15.30 -8.11 7.22
CA ALA A 191 -14.72 -7.94 8.56
C ALA A 191 -15.11 -6.58 9.19
N LYS A 192 -15.03 -5.50 8.40
CA LYS A 192 -15.43 -4.16 8.83
C LYS A 192 -16.91 -4.11 9.23
N GLU A 193 -17.81 -4.61 8.38
CA GLU A 193 -19.24 -4.62 8.68
C GLU A 193 -19.55 -5.39 9.97
N ARG A 194 -18.90 -6.53 10.22
CA ARG A 194 -19.07 -7.26 11.49
C ARG A 194 -18.61 -6.44 12.69
N CYS A 195 -17.49 -5.73 12.57
CA CYS A 195 -16.99 -4.83 13.60
C CYS A 195 -17.93 -3.65 13.84
N ASP A 196 -18.39 -2.97 12.78
CA ASP A 196 -19.33 -1.85 12.84
C ASP A 196 -20.68 -2.28 13.47
N ALA A 197 -21.11 -3.52 13.20
CA ALA A 197 -22.30 -4.12 13.82
C ALA A 197 -22.10 -4.57 15.29
N GLY A 198 -20.97 -4.25 15.91
CA GLY A 198 -20.70 -4.47 17.34
C GLY A 198 -20.08 -5.81 17.71
N PHE A 199 -19.72 -6.64 16.74
CA PHE A 199 -19.21 -8.00 16.97
C PHE A 199 -17.68 -8.11 17.08
N GLY A 200 -16.97 -6.99 16.98
CA GLY A 200 -15.50 -7.00 17.04
C GLY A 200 -14.93 -7.32 18.42
N VAL A 201 -13.72 -7.89 18.45
CA VAL A 201 -13.21 -8.67 19.61
C VAL A 201 -11.97 -8.08 20.30
N ASN A 202 -11.45 -6.93 19.87
CA ASN A 202 -10.36 -6.21 20.56
C ASN A 202 -10.89 -4.99 21.33
N LYS A 203 -10.01 -4.31 22.08
CA LYS A 203 -10.38 -3.14 22.89
C LYS A 203 -11.07 -2.02 22.09
N THR A 204 -10.70 -1.81 20.82
CA THR A 204 -11.32 -0.79 19.96
C THR A 204 -12.61 -1.26 19.29
N GLY A 205 -12.91 -2.56 19.30
CA GLY A 205 -13.99 -3.15 18.51
C GLY A 205 -13.63 -3.42 17.05
N GLU A 206 -12.38 -3.17 16.65
CA GLU A 206 -11.85 -3.36 15.29
C GLU A 206 -10.94 -4.59 15.23
N ALA A 207 -11.51 -5.77 15.45
CA ALA A 207 -10.84 -7.03 15.18
C ALA A 207 -11.86 -8.15 15.00
N VAL A 208 -11.50 -9.13 14.16
CA VAL A 208 -12.15 -10.44 14.06
C VAL A 208 -11.11 -11.53 14.37
N TYR A 209 -11.56 -12.76 14.58
CA TYR A 209 -10.65 -13.88 14.84
C TYR A 209 -10.21 -14.59 13.56
N LEU A 210 -8.95 -15.06 13.56
CA LEU A 210 -8.38 -16.01 12.61
C LEU A 210 -7.84 -17.22 13.40
N ASP A 211 -8.48 -18.36 13.21
CA ASP A 211 -8.34 -19.54 14.08
C ASP A 211 -7.81 -20.77 13.32
N PHE A 212 -6.79 -21.41 13.87
CA PHE A 212 -6.12 -22.58 13.31
C PHE A 212 -6.45 -23.90 13.99
N SER A 213 -7.31 -23.91 15.02
CA SER A 213 -7.71 -25.12 15.77
C SER A 213 -8.17 -26.25 14.84
N SER A 214 -9.07 -25.94 13.89
CA SER A 214 -9.57 -26.89 12.90
C SER A 214 -8.47 -27.42 11.96
N ALA A 215 -7.54 -26.56 11.53
CA ALA A 215 -6.42 -26.97 10.69
C ALA A 215 -5.43 -27.87 11.45
N ILE A 216 -5.12 -27.53 12.70
CA ILE A 216 -4.26 -28.34 13.59
C ILE A 216 -4.88 -29.73 13.75
N GLU A 217 -6.16 -29.82 14.08
CA GLU A 217 -6.82 -31.12 14.24
C GLU A 217 -6.86 -31.92 12.93
N ARG A 218 -7.20 -31.27 11.80
CA ARG A 218 -7.23 -31.89 10.47
C ARG A 218 -5.87 -32.46 10.09
N TYR A 219 -4.81 -31.65 10.17
CA TYR A 219 -3.46 -32.10 9.82
C TYR A 219 -2.93 -33.16 10.78
N GLY A 220 -3.26 -33.06 12.06
CA GLY A 220 -2.92 -34.07 13.05
C GLY A 220 -3.51 -35.45 12.74
N LYS A 221 -4.79 -35.50 12.36
CA LYS A 221 -5.46 -36.73 11.93
C LYS A 221 -4.81 -37.32 10.68
N VAL A 222 -4.49 -36.48 9.70
CA VAL A 222 -3.78 -36.93 8.48
C VAL A 222 -2.43 -37.51 8.82
N GLU A 223 -1.64 -36.84 9.64
CA GLU A 223 -0.29 -37.29 10.03
C GLU A 223 -0.33 -38.57 10.87
N ALA A 224 -1.30 -38.71 11.78
CA ALA A 224 -1.52 -39.93 12.54
C ALA A 224 -1.83 -41.13 11.62
N ASN A 225 -2.66 -40.91 10.59
CA ASN A 225 -2.98 -41.93 9.59
C ASN A 225 -1.75 -42.30 8.75
N VAL A 226 -0.96 -41.32 8.31
CA VAL A 226 0.30 -41.55 7.57
C VAL A 226 1.28 -42.39 8.41
N ARG A 227 1.34 -42.13 9.72
CA ARG A 227 2.16 -42.88 10.69
C ARG A 227 1.53 -44.20 11.16
N LYS A 228 0.34 -44.57 10.65
CA LYS A 228 -0.41 -45.79 11.01
C LYS A 228 -0.69 -45.90 12.51
N LEU A 229 -1.01 -44.78 13.16
CA LEU A 229 -1.39 -44.75 14.57
C LEU A 229 -2.88 -45.07 14.71
N GLU A 230 -3.22 -46.33 15.00
CA GLU A 230 -4.61 -46.82 15.00
C GLU A 230 -5.49 -46.22 16.12
N ASN A 231 -4.90 -45.66 17.19
CA ASN A 231 -5.61 -45.06 18.33
C ASN A 231 -4.89 -43.80 18.85
N ALA A 232 -4.53 -42.87 17.96
CA ALA A 232 -3.91 -41.62 18.37
C ALA A 232 -4.82 -40.84 19.34
N SER A 233 -4.30 -40.46 20.52
CA SER A 233 -5.05 -39.64 21.48
C SER A 233 -5.28 -38.24 20.91
N LYS A 234 -6.20 -37.47 21.51
CA LYS A 234 -6.45 -36.08 21.11
C LYS A 234 -5.19 -35.24 21.23
N GLU A 235 -4.41 -35.43 22.29
CA GLU A 235 -3.15 -34.74 22.54
C GLU A 235 -2.13 -35.06 21.43
N GLU A 236 -2.05 -36.33 21.01
CA GLU A 236 -1.15 -36.76 19.95
C GLU A 236 -1.56 -36.16 18.60
N VAL A 237 -2.86 -36.16 18.27
CA VAL A 237 -3.38 -35.48 17.09
C VAL A 237 -3.03 -34.00 17.09
N ILE A 238 -3.25 -33.29 18.21
CA ILE A 238 -2.92 -31.86 18.31
C ILE A 238 -1.41 -31.62 18.17
N ARG A 239 -0.57 -32.45 18.78
CA ARG A 239 0.89 -32.35 18.68
C ARG A 239 1.37 -32.49 17.23
N LEU A 240 0.93 -33.53 16.54
CA LEU A 240 1.25 -33.76 15.13
C LEU A 240 0.73 -32.63 14.23
N GLY A 241 -0.48 -32.14 14.51
CA GLY A 241 -1.06 -31.00 13.81
C GLY A 241 -0.25 -29.72 13.94
N LYS A 242 0.21 -29.41 15.17
CA LYS A 242 1.08 -28.26 15.45
C LYS A 242 2.41 -28.36 14.70
N GLU A 243 3.00 -29.55 14.58
CA GLU A 243 4.23 -29.77 13.78
C GLU A 243 4.01 -29.40 12.30
N VAL A 244 2.91 -29.87 11.70
CA VAL A 244 2.59 -29.58 10.29
C VAL A 244 2.32 -28.09 10.07
N VAL A 245 1.53 -27.47 10.95
CA VAL A 245 1.23 -26.03 10.89
C VAL A 245 2.50 -25.19 11.09
N SER A 246 3.38 -25.59 12.01
CA SER A 246 4.67 -24.93 12.25
C SER A 246 5.59 -24.98 11.03
N ALA A 247 5.67 -26.13 10.35
CA ALA A 247 6.46 -26.26 9.13
C ALA A 247 6.00 -25.30 8.01
N LYS A 248 4.70 -24.97 7.96
CA LYS A 248 4.11 -24.07 6.96
C LYS A 248 4.15 -22.59 7.37
N TYR A 249 3.83 -22.29 8.63
CA TYR A 249 3.47 -20.96 9.11
C TYR A 249 4.22 -20.51 10.36
N GLY A 250 5.15 -21.33 10.90
CA GLY A 250 5.81 -21.07 12.18
C GLY A 250 6.41 -19.67 12.29
N ASN A 251 7.06 -19.19 11.23
CA ASN A 251 7.63 -17.84 11.21
C ASN A 251 6.57 -16.72 11.35
N LEU A 252 5.37 -16.94 10.82
CA LEU A 252 4.26 -15.99 10.97
C LEU A 252 3.66 -16.07 12.38
N PHE A 253 3.56 -17.27 12.95
CA PHE A 253 3.06 -17.49 14.30
C PHE A 253 3.98 -16.85 15.33
N ASP A 254 5.30 -17.04 15.18
CA ASP A 254 6.32 -16.41 16.02
C ASP A 254 6.24 -14.88 15.91
N MET A 255 6.07 -14.34 14.70
CA MET A 255 5.89 -12.91 14.48
C MET A 255 4.64 -12.37 15.19
N TYR A 256 3.51 -13.06 15.10
CA TYR A 256 2.31 -12.66 15.83
C TYR A 256 2.51 -12.73 17.34
N ALA A 257 3.10 -13.83 17.86
CA ALA A 257 3.35 -13.99 19.29
C ALA A 257 4.27 -12.89 19.84
N ASN A 258 5.30 -12.50 19.09
CA ASN A 258 6.21 -11.42 19.48
C ASN A 258 5.54 -10.03 19.51
N ILE A 259 4.50 -9.80 18.69
CA ILE A 259 3.83 -8.50 18.59
C ILE A 259 2.62 -8.42 19.52
N ALA A 260 1.78 -9.46 19.51
CA ALA A 260 0.52 -9.50 20.24
C ALA A 260 0.64 -10.13 21.64
N GLY A 261 1.75 -10.83 21.94
CA GLY A 261 1.93 -11.54 23.21
C GLY A 261 1.03 -12.78 23.37
N GLU A 262 0.49 -13.30 22.27
CA GLU A 262 -0.48 -14.39 22.25
C GLU A 262 0.01 -15.53 21.32
N ASN A 263 -0.09 -16.79 21.77
CA ASN A 263 0.35 -17.95 21.00
C ASN A 263 -0.75 -18.42 20.02
N PRO A 264 -0.55 -18.32 18.68
CA PRO A 264 -1.59 -18.70 17.71
C PRO A 264 -1.87 -20.21 17.61
N TYR A 265 -1.01 -21.06 18.20
CA TYR A 265 -1.28 -22.50 18.31
C TYR A 265 -2.30 -22.83 19.41
N GLU A 266 -2.64 -21.86 20.25
CA GLU A 266 -3.47 -22.03 21.45
C GLU A 266 -4.63 -21.04 21.50
N GLN A 267 -4.47 -19.86 20.92
CA GLN A 267 -5.47 -18.80 20.89
C GLN A 267 -5.71 -18.35 19.44
N PRO A 268 -6.95 -18.02 19.05
CA PRO A 268 -7.21 -17.43 17.74
C PRO A 268 -6.54 -16.05 17.63
N MET A 269 -5.91 -15.78 16.50
CA MET A 269 -5.30 -14.47 16.22
C MET A 269 -6.39 -13.40 16.07
N LYS A 270 -6.11 -12.18 16.51
CA LYS A 270 -6.94 -11.01 16.22
C LYS A 270 -6.41 -10.35 14.96
N ILE A 271 -7.28 -10.14 13.99
CA ILE A 271 -6.94 -9.53 12.71
C ILE A 271 -7.93 -8.43 12.35
N TYR A 272 -7.47 -7.43 11.61
CA TYR A 272 -8.31 -6.39 11.04
C TYR A 272 -7.77 -5.90 9.69
N PRO A 273 -8.63 -5.37 8.81
CA PRO A 273 -8.18 -4.86 7.52
C PRO A 273 -7.29 -3.61 7.61
N ALA A 274 -6.35 -3.46 6.68
CA ALA A 274 -5.54 -2.24 6.55
C ALA A 274 -5.06 -1.98 5.11
N VAL A 275 -4.79 -0.71 4.77
CA VAL A 275 -4.20 -0.33 3.47
C VAL A 275 -2.83 -0.99 3.29
N HIS A 276 -2.59 -1.53 2.08
CA HIS A 276 -1.43 -2.39 1.82
C HIS A 276 -0.71 -2.17 0.50
N TYR A 277 -1.43 -1.86 -0.57
CA TYR A 277 -0.83 -1.69 -1.90
C TYR A 277 -1.56 -0.58 -2.66
N THR A 278 -0.84 0.22 -3.43
CA THR A 278 -1.44 1.29 -4.24
C THR A 278 -1.47 0.86 -5.70
N MET A 279 -2.67 0.68 -6.27
CA MET A 279 -2.83 0.35 -7.69
C MET A 279 -2.75 1.58 -8.58
N GLY A 280 -3.07 2.76 -8.05
CA GLY A 280 -2.68 4.01 -8.71
C GLY A 280 -1.17 4.23 -8.64
N GLY A 281 -0.71 5.22 -9.39
CA GLY A 281 0.70 5.57 -9.50
C GLY A 281 0.90 6.57 -10.63
N LEU A 282 2.14 6.77 -11.08
CA LEU A 282 2.37 7.53 -12.31
C LEU A 282 1.73 6.82 -13.50
N TRP A 283 1.07 7.59 -14.36
CA TRP A 283 0.65 7.13 -15.66
C TRP A 283 1.89 6.78 -16.49
N VAL A 284 1.86 5.62 -17.14
CA VAL A 284 2.87 5.16 -18.08
C VAL A 284 2.21 4.53 -19.29
N ASP A 285 2.87 4.63 -20.44
CA ASP A 285 2.50 3.91 -21.64
C ASP A 285 2.92 2.42 -21.57
N TYR A 286 2.68 1.68 -22.65
CA TYR A 286 3.09 0.27 -22.78
C TYR A 286 4.60 0.05 -22.58
N ASN A 287 5.41 1.07 -22.81
CA ASN A 287 6.87 1.03 -22.71
C ASN A 287 7.39 1.45 -21.33
N LEU A 288 6.49 1.69 -20.37
CA LEU A 288 6.74 2.21 -19.02
C LEU A 288 7.20 3.67 -18.98
N GLN A 289 7.08 4.41 -20.09
CA GLN A 289 7.41 5.83 -20.15
C GLN A 289 6.21 6.66 -19.69
N THR A 290 6.45 7.64 -18.84
CA THR A 290 5.42 8.58 -18.39
C THR A 290 5.02 9.55 -19.51
N THR A 291 4.06 10.44 -19.26
CA THR A 291 3.76 11.55 -20.19
C THR A 291 4.93 12.53 -20.39
N VAL A 292 6.01 12.42 -19.60
CA VAL A 292 7.25 13.18 -19.78
C VAL A 292 8.28 12.30 -20.51
N PRO A 293 8.73 12.68 -21.72
CA PRO A 293 9.73 11.91 -22.46
C PRO A 293 11.02 11.73 -21.69
N GLY A 294 11.57 10.51 -21.68
CA GLY A 294 12.79 10.15 -20.95
C GLY A 294 12.58 9.89 -19.46
N LEU A 295 11.36 10.05 -18.93
CA LEU A 295 11.00 9.68 -17.57
C LEU A 295 10.14 8.42 -17.57
N TYR A 296 10.56 7.42 -16.80
CA TYR A 296 9.92 6.12 -16.70
C TYR A 296 9.47 5.86 -15.26
N ALA A 297 8.45 5.03 -15.07
CA ALA A 297 8.02 4.56 -13.75
C ALA A 297 7.74 3.05 -13.75
N LEU A 298 8.27 2.34 -12.75
CA LEU A 298 8.27 0.88 -12.69
C LEU A 298 7.77 0.37 -11.33
N GLY A 299 7.19 -0.83 -11.34
CA GLY A 299 6.63 -1.47 -10.16
C GLY A 299 5.47 -0.67 -9.57
N GLU A 300 5.33 -0.69 -8.24
CA GLU A 300 4.24 0.02 -7.53
C GLU A 300 4.27 1.55 -7.69
N ALA A 301 5.31 2.12 -8.32
CA ALA A 301 5.33 3.54 -8.66
C ALA A 301 4.44 3.88 -9.88
N ASN A 302 4.01 2.90 -10.68
CA ASN A 302 3.12 3.07 -11.83
C ASN A 302 1.76 2.38 -11.64
N PHE A 303 0.78 2.68 -12.50
CA PHE A 303 -0.61 2.22 -12.37
C PHE A 303 -1.01 0.97 -13.17
N SER A 304 -0.17 0.51 -14.10
CA SER A 304 -0.65 -0.12 -15.35
C SER A 304 -1.22 -1.54 -15.20
N ASP A 305 -0.65 -2.39 -14.33
CA ASP A 305 -0.91 -3.84 -14.37
C ASP A 305 -2.09 -4.34 -13.55
N HIS A 306 -2.66 -3.51 -12.68
CA HIS A 306 -3.51 -4.00 -11.59
C HIS A 306 -4.96 -3.50 -11.62
N GLY A 307 -5.23 -2.50 -12.46
CA GLY A 307 -6.56 -1.89 -12.57
C GLY A 307 -7.13 -1.52 -11.20
N ALA A 308 -8.41 -1.82 -10.99
CA ALA A 308 -9.09 -1.48 -9.75
C ALA A 308 -8.79 -2.42 -8.57
N ASN A 309 -8.20 -3.60 -8.79
CA ASN A 309 -7.86 -4.51 -7.69
C ASN A 309 -6.76 -5.51 -8.07
N ARG A 310 -5.60 -5.38 -7.41
CA ARG A 310 -4.48 -6.31 -7.57
C ARG A 310 -4.79 -7.72 -7.06
N LEU A 311 -4.41 -8.76 -7.79
CA LEU A 311 -4.39 -10.14 -7.28
C LEU A 311 -3.19 -10.40 -6.36
N GLY A 312 -3.38 -11.16 -5.28
CA GLY A 312 -2.30 -11.49 -4.34
C GLY A 312 -1.06 -12.07 -5.04
N ALA A 313 0.12 -11.70 -4.54
CA ALA A 313 1.45 -12.06 -5.07
C ALA A 313 1.85 -11.45 -6.44
N SER A 314 0.97 -10.76 -7.16
CA SER A 314 1.30 -10.19 -8.49
C SER A 314 2.21 -8.97 -8.46
N ALA A 315 2.28 -8.16 -7.39
CA ALA A 315 3.16 -6.97 -7.37
C ALA A 315 4.65 -7.31 -7.46
N LEU A 316 5.08 -8.43 -6.85
CA LEU A 316 6.48 -8.87 -6.97
C LEU A 316 6.77 -9.36 -8.40
N MET A 317 5.76 -9.93 -9.06
CA MET A 317 5.85 -10.32 -10.46
C MET A 317 5.93 -9.08 -11.35
N GLN A 318 5.11 -8.05 -11.13
CA GLN A 318 5.19 -6.76 -11.82
C GLN A 318 6.60 -6.17 -11.71
N GLY A 319 7.11 -5.99 -10.48
CA GLY A 319 8.45 -5.40 -10.30
C GLY A 319 9.57 -6.17 -11.02
N LEU A 320 9.45 -7.51 -11.09
CA LEU A 320 10.37 -8.33 -11.86
C LEU A 320 10.12 -8.21 -13.37
N ALA A 321 8.87 -8.15 -13.82
CA ALA A 321 8.50 -8.03 -15.22
C ALA A 321 8.97 -6.69 -15.80
N ASP A 322 8.60 -5.58 -15.15
CA ASP A 322 9.00 -4.23 -15.52
C ASP A 322 10.52 -4.13 -15.60
N GLY A 323 11.20 -4.56 -14.53
CA GLY A 323 12.65 -4.38 -14.38
C GLY A 323 13.51 -5.33 -15.22
N TYR A 324 13.05 -6.55 -15.49
CA TYR A 324 13.86 -7.57 -16.18
C TYR A 324 13.43 -7.82 -17.62
N PHE A 325 12.14 -7.72 -17.94
CA PHE A 325 11.60 -8.09 -19.25
C PHE A 325 11.17 -6.91 -20.10
N VAL A 326 10.74 -5.79 -19.51
CA VAL A 326 10.20 -4.66 -20.28
C VAL A 326 11.26 -3.57 -20.45
N ILE A 327 11.67 -2.92 -19.36
CA ILE A 327 12.51 -1.71 -19.43
C ILE A 327 13.85 -1.90 -20.15
N PRO A 328 14.55 -3.07 -20.11
CA PRO A 328 15.83 -3.20 -20.80
C PRO A 328 15.73 -3.07 -22.32
N TYR A 329 14.56 -3.35 -22.90
CA TYR A 329 14.32 -3.21 -24.33
C TYR A 329 13.75 -1.84 -24.68
N THR A 330 12.81 -1.34 -23.89
CA THR A 330 12.10 -0.09 -24.21
C THR A 330 12.96 1.14 -23.97
N VAL A 331 13.78 1.15 -22.92
CA VAL A 331 14.72 2.26 -22.69
C VAL A 331 15.80 2.30 -23.76
N GLY A 332 16.22 1.15 -24.29
CA GLY A 332 17.23 1.06 -25.33
C GLY A 332 16.78 1.70 -26.64
N ASP A 333 15.53 1.47 -27.02
CA ASP A 333 14.89 2.08 -28.18
C ASP A 333 14.86 3.62 -28.06
N TYR A 334 14.35 4.13 -26.93
CA TYR A 334 14.35 5.58 -26.66
C TYR A 334 15.76 6.20 -26.68
N LEU A 335 16.75 5.51 -26.12
CA LEU A 335 18.13 6.01 -26.07
C LEU A 335 18.84 5.98 -27.44
N ALA A 336 18.34 5.19 -28.40
CA ALA A 336 18.94 5.11 -29.73
C ALA A 336 18.92 6.48 -30.46
N ASP A 337 17.85 7.25 -30.24
CA ASP A 337 17.72 8.61 -30.78
C ASP A 337 18.67 9.63 -30.12
N ASP A 338 19.22 9.30 -28.95
CA ASP A 338 20.06 10.19 -28.13
C ASP A 338 21.55 9.79 -28.10
N ILE A 339 21.96 8.82 -28.93
CA ILE A 339 23.31 8.22 -28.89
C ILE A 339 24.45 9.22 -29.09
N ARG A 340 24.17 10.40 -29.67
CA ARG A 340 25.16 11.46 -29.97
C ARG A 340 25.16 12.63 -28.99
N THR A 341 24.24 12.66 -28.02
CA THR A 341 24.00 13.83 -27.16
C THR A 341 25.12 14.08 -26.14
N GLY A 342 26.02 13.10 -25.93
CA GLY A 342 27.10 13.20 -24.95
C GLY A 342 26.56 13.28 -23.52
N PRO A 343 27.41 13.51 -22.51
CA PRO A 343 26.96 13.68 -21.13
C PRO A 343 26.00 14.87 -21.00
N ILE A 344 24.95 14.72 -20.19
CA ILE A 344 24.05 15.84 -19.89
C ILE A 344 24.76 16.81 -18.94
N ASP A 345 24.94 18.05 -19.39
CA ASP A 345 25.57 19.12 -18.63
C ASP A 345 24.66 19.60 -17.49
N THR A 346 25.15 19.49 -16.26
CA THR A 346 24.47 19.90 -15.03
C THR A 346 24.64 21.38 -14.69
N ASP A 347 25.46 22.12 -15.45
CA ASP A 347 25.64 23.57 -15.30
C ASP A 347 24.58 24.38 -16.07
N ARG A 348 23.71 23.69 -16.82
CA ARG A 348 22.57 24.31 -17.50
C ARG A 348 21.62 25.01 -16.52
N GLN A 349 20.94 26.04 -17.01
CA GLN A 349 20.06 26.89 -16.22
C GLN A 349 18.92 26.10 -15.56
N GLU A 350 18.38 25.09 -16.23
CA GLU A 350 17.29 24.26 -15.73
C GLU A 350 17.69 23.47 -14.47
N PHE A 351 18.94 23.02 -14.38
CA PHE A 351 19.47 22.40 -13.16
C PHE A 351 19.65 23.43 -12.04
N ALA A 352 20.16 24.62 -12.37
CA ALA A 352 20.31 25.70 -11.39
C ALA A 352 18.96 26.17 -10.83
N ASP A 353 17.93 26.25 -11.67
CA ASP A 353 16.57 26.60 -11.28
C ASP A 353 15.93 25.52 -10.41
N ALA A 354 16.06 24.24 -10.80
CA ALA A 354 15.55 23.12 -10.01
C ALA A 354 16.24 23.04 -8.64
N GLU A 355 17.56 23.17 -8.58
CA GLU A 355 18.30 23.20 -7.30
C GLU A 355 17.86 24.37 -6.42
N ARG A 356 17.74 25.58 -6.99
CA ARG A 356 17.29 26.77 -6.26
C ARG A 356 15.90 26.55 -5.65
N ASN A 357 14.95 26.05 -6.43
CA ASN A 357 13.59 25.75 -5.96
C ASN A 357 13.60 24.73 -4.81
N VAL A 358 14.44 23.69 -4.90
CA VAL A 358 14.62 22.70 -3.83
C VAL A 358 15.16 23.35 -2.56
N ARG A 359 16.23 24.15 -2.68
CA ARG A 359 16.83 24.86 -1.53
C ARG A 359 15.82 25.80 -0.88
N GLU A 360 15.12 26.61 -1.67
CA GLU A 360 14.08 27.52 -1.18
C GLU A 360 12.97 26.78 -0.44
N ARG A 361 12.51 25.63 -0.96
CA ARG A 361 11.50 24.80 -0.28
C ARG A 361 12.00 24.28 1.07
N LEU A 362 13.23 23.76 1.13
CA LEU A 362 13.82 23.25 2.37
C LEU A 362 14.02 24.37 3.39
N THR A 363 14.55 25.52 2.96
CA THR A 363 14.70 26.70 3.82
C THR A 363 13.36 27.18 4.33
N ASN A 364 12.33 27.21 3.48
CA ASN A 364 10.97 27.60 3.89
C ASN A 364 10.45 26.69 5.01
N LEU A 365 10.51 25.37 4.84
CA LEU A 365 10.08 24.39 5.85
C LEU A 365 10.75 24.60 7.21
N VAL A 366 12.06 24.85 7.22
CA VAL A 366 12.80 25.13 8.47
C VAL A 366 12.42 26.50 9.05
N SER A 367 12.12 27.49 8.20
CA SER A 367 11.86 28.86 8.64
C SER A 367 10.50 29.09 9.30
N ILE A 368 9.52 28.19 9.08
CA ILE A 368 8.15 28.34 9.63
C ILE A 368 8.18 28.45 11.17
N GLN A 369 9.06 27.69 11.83
CA GLN A 369 9.29 27.76 13.30
C GLN A 369 7.99 27.71 14.12
N GLY A 370 7.01 26.92 13.66
CA GLY A 370 5.73 26.76 14.34
C GLY A 370 5.82 25.90 15.59
N ARG A 371 4.66 25.51 16.13
CA ARG A 371 4.56 24.75 17.39
C ARG A 371 4.22 23.29 17.19
N THR A 372 3.55 22.94 16.10
CA THR A 372 2.97 21.62 15.88
C THR A 372 4.00 20.67 15.25
N PRO A 373 4.28 19.50 15.86
CA PRO A 373 5.20 18.51 15.28
C PRO A 373 4.73 17.97 13.93
N VAL A 374 5.68 17.59 13.07
CA VAL A 374 5.39 17.04 11.73
C VAL A 374 4.50 15.80 11.79
N ASP A 375 4.76 14.89 12.75
CA ASP A 375 3.98 13.65 12.93
C ASP A 375 2.51 13.93 13.24
N GLU A 376 2.19 15.07 13.87
CA GLU A 376 0.81 15.42 14.18
C GLU A 376 0.01 15.71 12.91
N PHE A 377 0.59 16.47 11.97
CA PHE A 377 -0.03 16.69 10.65
C PHE A 377 -0.21 15.38 9.89
N HIS A 378 0.79 14.49 9.94
CA HIS A 378 0.70 13.18 9.27
C HIS A 378 -0.42 12.31 9.87
N LYS A 379 -0.52 12.25 11.21
CA LYS A 379 -1.60 11.54 11.91
C LYS A 379 -2.98 12.11 11.60
N ARG A 380 -3.10 13.45 11.58
CA ARG A 380 -4.36 14.14 11.24
C ARG A 380 -4.80 13.83 9.82
N LEU A 381 -3.90 13.95 8.84
CA LEU A 381 -4.15 13.53 7.45
C LEU A 381 -4.55 12.05 7.38
N GLY A 382 -3.76 11.18 8.02
CA GLY A 382 -4.00 9.74 8.01
C GLY A 382 -5.37 9.36 8.57
N LYS A 383 -5.81 10.04 9.63
CA LYS A 383 -7.15 9.87 10.19
C LYS A 383 -8.25 10.26 9.21
N VAL A 384 -8.13 11.42 8.56
CA VAL A 384 -9.09 11.86 7.52
C VAL A 384 -9.15 10.84 6.38
N MET A 385 -7.98 10.40 5.89
CA MET A 385 -7.89 9.42 4.81
C MET A 385 -8.50 8.08 5.21
N TRP A 386 -8.21 7.59 6.42
CA TRP A 386 -8.75 6.33 6.94
C TRP A 386 -10.28 6.37 7.06
N ASP A 387 -10.81 7.43 7.68
CA ASP A 387 -12.23 7.55 7.99
C ASP A 387 -13.10 7.83 6.76
N LYS A 388 -12.60 8.61 5.78
CA LYS A 388 -13.42 9.18 4.70
C LYS A 388 -12.99 8.79 3.29
N CYS A 389 -11.76 8.34 3.09
CA CYS A 389 -11.24 7.91 1.77
C CYS A 389 -10.55 6.52 1.85
N GLY A 390 -10.90 5.72 2.87
CA GLY A 390 -10.31 4.42 3.16
C GLY A 390 -11.08 3.28 2.49
N MET A 391 -11.56 2.36 3.33
CA MET A 391 -12.21 1.12 2.92
C MET A 391 -13.59 1.31 2.27
N ALA A 392 -14.38 2.21 2.84
CA ALA A 392 -15.68 2.62 2.34
C ALA A 392 -15.66 4.15 2.21
N ARG A 393 -16.42 4.66 1.26
CA ARG A 393 -16.43 6.07 0.86
C ARG A 393 -17.86 6.47 0.54
N ASN A 394 -18.18 7.74 0.73
CA ASN A 394 -19.40 8.33 0.22
C ASN A 394 -19.16 9.80 -0.13
N ALA A 395 -20.02 10.38 -0.98
CA ALA A 395 -19.86 11.72 -1.53
C ALA A 395 -19.76 12.80 -0.44
N GLU A 396 -20.53 12.65 0.66
CA GLU A 396 -20.50 13.59 1.77
C GLU A 396 -19.14 13.54 2.49
N GLY A 397 -18.71 12.34 2.89
CA GLY A 397 -17.43 12.12 3.55
C GLY A 397 -16.25 12.58 2.69
N LEU A 398 -16.27 12.32 1.38
CA LEU A 398 -15.23 12.77 0.45
C LEU A 398 -15.17 14.29 0.32
N LYS A 399 -16.32 14.99 0.24
CA LYS A 399 -16.38 16.46 0.23
C LYS A 399 -15.83 17.06 1.53
N GLN A 400 -16.19 16.47 2.67
CA GLN A 400 -15.65 16.87 3.97
C GLN A 400 -14.14 16.63 4.06
N ALA A 401 -13.66 15.48 3.59
CA ALA A 401 -12.23 15.14 3.57
C ALA A 401 -11.42 16.15 2.76
N ILE A 402 -11.88 16.55 1.57
CA ILE A 402 -11.21 17.58 0.75
C ILE A 402 -11.08 18.89 1.52
N GLN A 403 -12.14 19.33 2.20
CA GLN A 403 -12.12 20.57 2.99
C GLN A 403 -11.17 20.47 4.18
N GLU A 404 -11.21 19.37 4.92
CA GLU A 404 -10.33 19.13 6.08
C GLU A 404 -8.86 19.04 5.67
N ILE A 405 -8.54 18.32 4.57
CA ILE A 405 -7.18 18.21 4.07
C ILE A 405 -6.63 19.59 3.64
N ARG A 406 -7.45 20.42 2.98
CA ARG A 406 -7.06 21.80 2.66
C ARG A 406 -6.74 22.62 3.90
N GLN A 407 -7.57 22.53 4.93
CA GLN A 407 -7.32 23.22 6.21
C GLN A 407 -6.03 22.73 6.87
N ILE A 408 -5.82 21.41 6.94
CA ILE A 408 -4.58 20.82 7.49
C ILE A 408 -3.37 21.28 6.67
N ARG A 409 -3.47 21.33 5.35
CA ARG A 409 -2.41 21.79 4.44
C ARG A 409 -2.07 23.26 4.64
N GLU A 410 -3.07 24.12 4.80
CA GLU A 410 -2.87 25.54 5.10
C GLU A 410 -2.23 25.75 6.48
N GLU A 411 -2.65 24.99 7.49
CA GLU A 411 -2.09 25.04 8.83
C GLU A 411 -0.65 24.53 8.86
N PHE A 412 -0.34 23.46 8.11
CA PHE A 412 1.01 22.92 7.98
C PHE A 412 2.01 24.01 7.56
N TRP A 413 1.69 24.79 6.52
CA TRP A 413 2.56 25.86 6.05
C TRP A 413 2.61 27.09 6.97
N LYS A 414 1.81 27.14 8.04
CA LYS A 414 1.78 28.22 9.03
C LYS A 414 2.41 27.83 10.38
N ASP A 415 2.27 26.58 10.80
CA ASP A 415 2.57 26.16 12.19
C ASP A 415 3.39 24.86 12.30
N VAL A 416 3.89 24.29 11.20
CA VAL A 416 4.78 23.12 11.31
C VAL A 416 6.08 23.49 12.02
N ARG A 417 6.46 22.65 12.97
CA ARG A 417 7.73 22.72 13.70
C ARG A 417 8.72 21.72 13.12
N VAL A 418 9.70 22.24 12.37
CA VAL A 418 10.86 21.46 11.90
C VAL A 418 12.08 21.83 12.74
N THR A 419 12.53 20.91 13.58
CA THR A 419 13.73 21.11 14.40
C THR A 419 15.01 20.92 13.60
N GLY A 420 16.09 21.59 13.99
CA GLY A 420 17.39 21.50 13.31
C GLY A 420 17.52 22.52 12.17
N THR A 421 18.45 22.26 11.25
CA THR A 421 18.75 23.12 10.09
C THR A 421 18.53 22.39 8.78
N ALA A 422 18.62 23.10 7.64
CA ALA A 422 18.56 22.48 6.32
C ALA A 422 19.83 21.68 5.96
N GLU A 423 20.93 22.00 6.64
CA GLU A 423 22.25 21.38 6.47
C GLU A 423 22.38 20.13 7.34
N GLY A 424 23.14 19.13 6.87
CA GLY A 424 23.39 17.90 7.63
C GLY A 424 22.19 16.96 7.73
N PHE A 425 22.34 15.96 8.60
CA PHE A 425 21.32 14.96 8.89
C PHE A 425 20.12 15.59 9.62
N ASN A 426 18.93 15.55 8.99
CA ASN A 426 17.71 16.09 9.57
C ASN A 426 16.46 15.30 9.14
N GLN A 427 16.08 14.30 9.93
CA GLN A 427 14.92 13.45 9.64
C GLN A 427 13.58 14.20 9.77
N GLU A 428 13.48 15.24 10.59
CA GLU A 428 12.25 16.02 10.71
C GLU A 428 12.00 16.87 9.47
N LEU A 429 13.06 17.40 8.84
CA LEU A 429 12.95 18.10 7.56
C LEU A 429 12.52 17.15 6.43
N GLU A 430 13.14 15.97 6.34
CA GLU A 430 12.78 14.95 5.35
C GLU A 430 11.32 14.52 5.51
N LYS A 431 10.91 14.28 6.76
CA LYS A 431 9.53 13.94 7.10
C LYS A 431 8.57 15.07 6.72
N ALA A 432 8.91 16.33 7.01
CA ALA A 432 8.09 17.47 6.64
C ALA A 432 7.90 17.59 5.13
N GLY A 433 8.97 17.34 4.35
CA GLY A 433 8.91 17.28 2.90
C GLY A 433 7.93 16.23 2.39
N ARG A 434 8.01 15.01 2.94
CA ARG A 434 7.10 13.89 2.59
C ARG A 434 5.66 14.17 2.99
N VAL A 435 5.40 14.73 4.18
CA VAL A 435 4.06 15.10 4.64
C VAL A 435 3.45 16.18 3.77
N ALA A 436 4.24 17.18 3.35
CA ALA A 436 3.77 18.20 2.41
C ALA A 436 3.31 17.59 1.07
N ASP A 437 4.01 16.57 0.56
CA ASP A 437 3.59 15.85 -0.64
C ASP A 437 2.35 14.97 -0.39
N PHE A 438 2.24 14.32 0.78
CA PHE A 438 1.05 13.54 1.15
C PHE A 438 -0.21 14.40 1.31
N LEU A 439 -0.10 15.63 1.81
CA LEU A 439 -1.24 16.53 1.95
C LEU A 439 -1.84 16.89 0.59
N GLU A 440 -1.00 17.15 -0.40
CA GLU A 440 -1.44 17.44 -1.77
C GLU A 440 -1.99 16.17 -2.46
N LEU A 441 -1.31 15.02 -2.29
CA LEU A 441 -1.79 13.74 -2.80
C LEU A 441 -3.14 13.34 -2.20
N GLY A 442 -3.32 13.47 -0.88
CA GLY A 442 -4.56 13.08 -0.19
C GLY A 442 -5.77 13.84 -0.71
N GLU A 443 -5.60 15.12 -1.04
CA GLU A 443 -6.63 15.91 -1.70
C GLU A 443 -6.97 15.38 -3.10
N LEU A 444 -5.94 15.10 -3.92
CA LEU A 444 -6.15 14.52 -5.26
C LEU A 444 -6.83 13.15 -5.20
N MET A 445 -6.46 12.31 -4.22
CA MET A 445 -7.09 11.01 -3.99
C MET A 445 -8.58 11.16 -3.66
N CYS A 446 -8.95 12.09 -2.80
CA CYS A 446 -10.35 12.34 -2.45
C CYS A 446 -11.13 12.90 -3.65
N LYS A 447 -10.49 13.75 -4.47
CA LYS A 447 -11.07 14.27 -5.71
C LYS A 447 -11.34 13.17 -6.73
N ASP A 448 -10.35 12.30 -6.98
CA ASP A 448 -10.48 11.14 -7.86
C ASP A 448 -11.58 10.17 -7.37
N ALA A 449 -11.64 9.93 -6.05
CA ALA A 449 -12.70 9.11 -5.46
C ALA A 449 -14.09 9.74 -5.58
N LEU A 450 -14.19 11.08 -5.57
CA LEU A 450 -15.46 11.79 -5.66
C LEU A 450 -15.97 11.85 -7.10
N ASP A 451 -15.07 12.00 -8.08
CA ASP A 451 -15.39 11.98 -9.52
C ASP A 451 -15.93 10.61 -9.97
N ARG A 452 -15.41 9.53 -9.39
CA ARG A 452 -15.84 8.15 -9.63
C ARG A 452 -17.11 7.81 -8.86
N ASN A 453 -18.26 7.87 -9.53
CA ASN A 453 -19.57 7.48 -8.99
C ASN A 453 -19.89 6.02 -9.31
N GLU A 454 -19.04 5.12 -8.84
CA GLU A 454 -19.21 3.67 -8.96
C GLU A 454 -18.53 2.96 -7.78
N SER A 455 -18.76 1.66 -7.62
CA SER A 455 -17.89 0.80 -6.82
C SER A 455 -17.17 -0.20 -7.72
N CYS A 456 -15.84 -0.13 -7.74
CA CYS A 456 -14.99 -0.97 -8.56
C CYS A 456 -13.73 -1.38 -7.79
N GLY A 457 -13.59 -2.67 -7.49
CA GLY A 457 -12.40 -3.22 -6.83
C GLY A 457 -12.09 -2.60 -5.47
N GLY A 458 -10.92 -1.98 -5.32
CA GLY A 458 -10.47 -1.28 -4.12
C GLY A 458 -11.10 0.10 -3.92
N HIS A 459 -11.89 0.59 -4.88
CA HIS A 459 -12.74 1.76 -4.75
C HIS A 459 -14.17 1.33 -4.44
N PHE A 460 -14.65 1.65 -3.25
CA PHE A 460 -15.99 1.28 -2.80
C PHE A 460 -16.75 2.51 -2.32
N ARG A 461 -17.76 2.90 -3.08
CA ARG A 461 -18.70 3.97 -2.80
C ARG A 461 -20.01 3.36 -2.29
N GLU A 462 -20.38 3.69 -1.06
CA GLU A 462 -21.56 3.12 -0.39
C GLU A 462 -22.86 3.41 -1.13
N GLU A 463 -22.90 4.47 -1.94
CA GLU A 463 -24.06 4.80 -2.78
C GLU A 463 -24.19 3.89 -4.01
N PHE A 464 -23.12 3.18 -4.38
CA PHE A 464 -23.02 2.32 -5.56
C PHE A 464 -22.72 0.89 -5.14
N GLN A 465 -23.66 0.28 -4.42
CA GLN A 465 -23.61 -1.13 -4.04
C GLN A 465 -24.96 -1.81 -4.28
N THR A 466 -24.94 -3.12 -4.44
CA THR A 466 -26.15 -3.95 -4.48
C THR A 466 -26.84 -3.98 -3.11
N GLU A 467 -28.09 -4.46 -3.06
CA GLU A 467 -28.82 -4.64 -1.78
C GLU A 467 -28.08 -5.54 -0.78
N ASP A 468 -27.23 -6.44 -1.29
CA ASP A 468 -26.40 -7.35 -0.51
C ASP A 468 -25.06 -6.74 -0.05
N GLY A 469 -24.78 -5.48 -0.40
CA GLY A 469 -23.54 -4.78 -0.06
C GLY A 469 -22.34 -5.07 -0.97
N GLU A 470 -22.57 -5.66 -2.14
CA GLU A 470 -21.52 -5.88 -3.15
C GLU A 470 -21.29 -4.67 -4.03
N ALA A 471 -20.06 -4.50 -4.50
CA ALA A 471 -19.67 -3.40 -5.39
C ALA A 471 -20.49 -3.39 -6.68
N LEU A 472 -21.12 -2.26 -6.99
CA LEU A 472 -21.83 -2.03 -8.24
C LEU A 472 -21.00 -1.12 -9.16
N ARG A 473 -20.44 -1.72 -10.21
CA ARG A 473 -19.62 -1.03 -11.23
C ARG A 473 -20.52 -0.41 -12.30
N ASP A 474 -20.15 0.75 -12.82
CA ASP A 474 -20.83 1.41 -13.95
C ASP A 474 -19.89 1.43 -15.17
N ASP A 475 -20.02 0.38 -15.97
CA ASP A 475 -19.17 0.15 -17.15
C ASP A 475 -19.44 1.16 -18.28
N ASP A 476 -20.61 1.80 -18.32
CA ASP A 476 -20.95 2.75 -19.38
C ASP A 476 -20.25 4.10 -19.18
N GLN A 477 -20.07 4.51 -17.92
CA GLN A 477 -19.49 5.82 -17.58
C GLN A 477 -18.04 5.75 -17.11
N TYR A 478 -17.61 4.63 -16.51
CA TYR A 478 -16.34 4.56 -15.78
C TYR A 478 -15.34 3.52 -16.29
N THR A 479 -15.53 3.03 -17.52
CA THR A 479 -14.55 2.18 -18.23
C THR A 479 -13.36 2.98 -18.77
N TYR A 480 -12.62 3.64 -17.87
CA TYR A 480 -11.43 4.41 -18.19
C TYR A 480 -10.40 4.40 -17.05
N ALA A 481 -9.13 4.56 -17.41
CA ALA A 481 -8.09 4.97 -16.47
C ALA A 481 -8.11 6.50 -16.32
N ALA A 482 -8.19 6.98 -15.07
CA ALA A 482 -8.14 8.40 -14.77
C ALA A 482 -6.68 8.82 -14.69
N ALA A 483 -6.24 9.75 -15.53
CA ALA A 483 -4.89 10.31 -15.50
C ALA A 483 -4.98 11.81 -15.18
N TRP A 484 -4.54 12.18 -13.97
CA TRP A 484 -4.63 13.55 -13.48
C TRP A 484 -3.39 14.34 -13.86
N GLU A 485 -3.58 15.53 -14.41
CA GLU A 485 -2.54 16.51 -14.74
C GLU A 485 -2.36 17.53 -13.60
N TRP A 486 -1.11 17.89 -13.32
CA TRP A 486 -0.79 18.92 -12.35
C TRP A 486 -0.97 20.33 -12.95
N THR A 487 -1.78 21.17 -12.33
CA THR A 487 -2.06 22.55 -12.76
C THR A 487 -1.66 23.60 -11.73
N GLY A 488 -0.83 23.21 -10.74
CA GLY A 488 -0.38 24.10 -9.65
C GLY A 488 -1.07 23.83 -8.31
N ASP A 489 -2.26 23.22 -8.31
CA ASP A 489 -3.00 22.82 -7.11
C ASP A 489 -3.80 21.52 -7.36
N PRO A 490 -3.85 20.55 -6.42
CA PRO A 490 -4.62 19.31 -6.56
C PRO A 490 -6.11 19.54 -6.86
N GLY A 491 -6.70 20.59 -6.26
CA GLY A 491 -8.09 20.96 -6.49
C GLY A 491 -8.37 21.36 -7.93
N GLN A 492 -7.37 21.92 -8.61
CA GLN A 492 -7.46 22.40 -9.99
C GLN A 492 -6.93 21.39 -11.03
N SER A 493 -6.46 20.20 -10.62
CA SER A 493 -5.95 19.19 -11.56
C SER A 493 -6.95 18.85 -12.67
N ASN A 494 -6.47 18.71 -13.91
CA ASN A 494 -7.30 18.28 -15.03
C ASN A 494 -7.36 16.76 -15.08
N LEU A 495 -8.53 16.21 -15.37
CA LEU A 495 -8.70 14.78 -15.60
C LEU A 495 -8.59 14.49 -17.10
N HIS A 496 -7.64 13.64 -17.47
CA HIS A 496 -7.58 12.98 -18.77
C HIS A 496 -8.12 11.56 -18.61
N LYS A 497 -9.06 11.16 -19.45
CA LYS A 497 -9.66 9.81 -19.42
C LYS A 497 -9.04 8.98 -20.55
N GLU A 498 -8.41 7.88 -20.20
CA GLU A 498 -7.93 6.87 -21.15
C GLU A 498 -8.94 5.72 -21.19
N ASP A 499 -9.67 5.61 -22.29
CA ASP A 499 -10.70 4.57 -22.47
C ASP A 499 -10.07 3.16 -22.49
N LEU A 500 -10.71 2.23 -21.79
CA LEU A 500 -10.26 0.84 -21.72
C LEU A 500 -11.04 -0.03 -22.73
N ASP A 501 -10.42 -0.37 -23.86
CA ASP A 501 -11.01 -1.30 -24.84
C ASP A 501 -10.69 -2.77 -24.54
N PHE A 502 -11.72 -3.52 -24.12
CA PHE A 502 -11.62 -4.93 -23.81
C PHE A 502 -11.89 -5.79 -25.05
N GLN A 503 -10.86 -6.10 -25.84
CA GLN A 503 -11.01 -6.90 -27.06
C GLN A 503 -11.15 -8.41 -26.81
N PHE A 504 -10.37 -8.97 -25.88
CA PHE A 504 -10.27 -10.41 -25.68
C PHE A 504 -11.12 -10.95 -24.52
N VAL A 505 -11.24 -10.19 -23.43
CA VAL A 505 -12.01 -10.58 -22.24
C VAL A 505 -12.99 -9.47 -21.93
N LYS A 506 -14.24 -9.65 -22.33
CA LYS A 506 -15.29 -8.65 -22.11
C LYS A 506 -15.60 -8.54 -20.61
N PRO A 507 -15.82 -7.32 -20.08
CA PRO A 507 -16.19 -7.14 -18.69
C PRO A 507 -17.47 -7.91 -18.36
N THR A 508 -17.49 -8.54 -17.20
CA THR A 508 -18.69 -9.20 -16.65
C THR A 508 -18.87 -8.75 -15.20
N GLN A 509 -20.10 -8.80 -14.70
CA GLN A 509 -20.37 -8.49 -13.31
C GLN A 509 -19.67 -9.52 -12.41
N ARG A 510 -18.82 -9.03 -11.52
CA ARG A 510 -18.00 -9.86 -10.64
C ARG A 510 -18.81 -10.23 -9.39
N SER A 511 -19.43 -11.40 -9.38
CA SER A 511 -20.15 -11.95 -8.21
C SER A 511 -19.38 -13.10 -7.56
N TYR A 512 -19.40 -13.16 -6.23
CA TYR A 512 -18.80 -14.23 -5.41
C TYR A 512 -19.81 -15.11 -4.67
N LYS A 513 -21.10 -14.88 -4.92
CA LYS A 513 -22.18 -15.73 -4.42
C LYS A 513 -22.35 -16.99 -5.26
#